data_AF-A0A7G4A5F5-F1
#
_entry.id   AF-A0A7G4A5F5-F1
#
_cell.length_a   1.000
_cell.length_b   1.000
_cell.length_c   1.000
_cell.angle_alpha   90.00
_cell.angle_beta   90.00
_cell.angle_gamma   90.00
#
_symmetry.space_group_name_H-M   'P 1'
#
loop_
_entity.id
_entity.type
_entity.pdbx_description
1 polymer ?
#
loop_
_entity_poly.entity_id
_entity_poly.type
_entity_poly.pdbx_seq_one_letter_code
_entity_poly.pdbx_strand_id
1 'polypeptide(L)'
;MSNKSLTGIIGMSSILFSTIVLADSSKSLTKDEWLASFKEQAPAKMCRQLVDDAKTNKLLANANISYDKCVALISVSFDKCKTKFYSELPANIDDKNISTWGNNLGKCIGIDFFSNNLAVTPQSTSAPTTTPDTTSPTTKPGEVK
;
A
#
# COMPACT_ATOMS: atom_id res chain seq x y z
N MET A 1 18.37 -46.19 1.65
CA MET A 1 17.53 -45.82 2.82
C MET A 1 18.29 -44.85 3.69
N SER A 2 17.82 -43.60 3.77
CA SER A 2 18.03 -42.69 4.90
C SER A 2 17.11 -41.50 4.68
N ASN A 3 15.92 -41.61 5.26
CA ASN A 3 14.92 -40.56 5.31
C ASN A 3 15.31 -39.61 6.44
N LYS A 4 15.41 -38.31 6.17
CA LYS A 4 15.37 -37.28 7.21
C LYS A 4 14.13 -36.42 6.99
N SER A 5 13.08 -36.82 7.69
CA SER A 5 11.97 -35.96 8.06
C SER A 5 12.48 -34.90 9.04
N LEU A 6 12.21 -33.63 8.77
CA LEU A 6 12.26 -32.60 9.80
C LEU A 6 10.95 -31.80 9.74
N THR A 7 10.02 -32.24 10.57
CA THR A 7 8.80 -31.55 10.95
C THR A 7 9.14 -30.28 11.72
N GLY A 8 8.44 -29.18 11.37
CA GLY A 8 7.92 -28.25 12.37
C GLY A 8 8.68 -26.93 12.57
N ILE A 9 8.29 -25.90 11.82
CA ILE A 9 8.30 -24.52 12.33
C ILE A 9 6.98 -23.87 11.91
N ILE A 10 5.95 -24.05 12.74
CA ILE A 10 4.76 -23.19 12.77
C ILE A 10 5.07 -22.15 13.85
N GLY A 11 5.32 -20.91 13.45
CA GLY A 11 5.63 -19.83 14.38
C GLY A 11 5.82 -18.49 13.68
N MET A 12 4.79 -17.64 13.79
CA MET A 12 4.79 -16.18 13.66
C MET A 12 5.49 -15.53 12.44
N SER A 13 4.67 -15.08 11.50
CA SER A 13 4.67 -13.71 10.97
C SER A 13 6.02 -13.01 10.76
N SER A 14 6.87 -13.58 9.92
CA SER A 14 7.78 -12.78 9.11
C SER A 14 6.96 -12.20 7.96
N ILE A 15 6.48 -10.96 8.11
CA ILE A 15 6.01 -10.19 6.95
C ILE A 15 7.24 -9.99 6.08
N LEU A 16 7.40 -10.88 5.10
CA LEU A 16 8.39 -10.80 4.06
C LEU A 16 8.02 -9.61 3.17
N PHE A 17 8.37 -8.40 3.61
CA PHE A 17 8.78 -7.39 2.65
C PHE A 17 10.13 -7.85 2.11
N SER A 18 10.08 -8.80 1.18
CA SER A 18 11.22 -9.15 0.36
C SER A 18 11.74 -7.86 -0.23
N THR A 19 12.99 -7.56 0.09
CA THR A 19 13.76 -6.43 -0.40
C THR A 19 13.47 -6.19 -1.87
N ILE A 20 12.71 -5.13 -2.16
CA ILE A 20 12.55 -4.65 -3.53
C ILE A 20 13.93 -4.06 -3.89
N VAL A 21 14.78 -4.88 -4.50
CA VAL A 21 16.06 -4.46 -5.07
C VAL A 21 15.73 -3.66 -6.34
N LEU A 22 15.62 -2.34 -6.16
CA LEU A 22 15.53 -1.36 -7.25
C LEU A 22 16.94 -0.81 -7.52
N ALA A 23 17.80 -1.67 -8.06
CA ALA A 23 18.95 -1.33 -8.92
C ALA A 23 19.84 -2.58 -9.05
N ASP A 24 19.81 -3.22 -10.22
CA ASP A 24 20.84 -4.15 -10.65
C ASP A 24 21.83 -3.34 -11.49
N SER A 25 22.75 -2.65 -10.81
CA SER A 25 23.86 -1.94 -11.46
C SER A 25 24.97 -1.77 -10.45
N SER A 26 26.07 -2.47 -10.67
CA SER A 26 27.37 -2.35 -9.98
C SER A 26 28.05 -0.97 -10.15
N LYS A 27 27.26 0.07 -10.47
CA LYS A 27 27.67 1.46 -10.59
C LYS A 27 27.02 2.25 -9.47
N SER A 28 27.87 2.93 -8.72
CA SER A 28 27.43 3.96 -7.80
C SER A 28 26.66 5.04 -8.57
N LEU A 29 25.46 5.35 -8.09
CA LEU A 29 24.59 6.39 -8.66
C LEU A 29 24.68 7.64 -7.79
N THR A 30 24.52 8.82 -8.37
CA THR A 30 24.29 10.01 -7.55
C THR A 30 22.97 9.87 -6.79
N LYS A 31 22.85 10.54 -5.64
CA LYS A 31 21.58 10.52 -4.88
C LYS A 31 20.37 10.95 -5.70
N ASP A 32 20.56 11.86 -6.66
CA ASP A 32 19.49 12.36 -7.53
C ASP A 32 19.04 11.30 -8.54
N GLU A 33 19.99 10.61 -9.19
CA GLU A 33 19.70 9.52 -10.13
C GLU A 33 19.02 8.34 -9.43
N TRP A 34 19.48 8.01 -8.22
CA TRP A 34 18.88 6.95 -7.41
C TRP A 34 17.44 7.31 -7.02
N LEU A 35 17.20 8.53 -6.55
CA LEU A 35 15.85 9.00 -6.19
C LEU A 35 14.91 9.07 -7.41
N ALA A 36 15.39 9.52 -8.56
CA ALA A 36 14.62 9.53 -9.79
C ALA A 36 14.20 8.10 -10.20
N SER A 37 15.15 7.17 -10.19
CA SER A 37 14.90 5.75 -10.48
C SER A 37 13.89 5.13 -9.49
N PHE A 38 14.01 5.47 -8.21
CA PHE A 38 13.08 5.01 -7.18
C PHE A 38 11.67 5.57 -7.43
N LYS A 39 11.55 6.87 -7.75
CA LYS A 39 10.25 7.51 -8.00
C LYS A 39 9.50 6.88 -9.18
N GLU A 40 10.22 6.52 -10.24
CA GLU A 40 9.61 5.93 -11.43
C GLU A 40 9.05 4.53 -11.16
N GLN A 41 9.78 3.71 -10.41
CA GLN A 41 9.47 2.28 -10.31
C GLN A 41 8.76 1.88 -9.02
N ALA A 42 9.09 2.52 -7.89
CA ALA A 42 8.63 2.08 -6.58
C ALA A 42 7.12 2.24 -6.40
N PRO A 43 6.45 3.33 -6.82
CA PRO A 43 5.03 3.50 -6.56
C PRO A 43 4.15 2.38 -7.13
N ALA A 44 4.40 1.99 -8.38
CA ALA A 44 3.69 0.88 -9.02
C ALA A 44 3.98 -0.46 -8.33
N LYS A 45 5.25 -0.76 -8.04
CA LYS A 45 5.64 -2.03 -7.39
C LYS A 45 5.09 -2.13 -5.97
N MET A 46 5.21 -1.07 -5.17
CA MET A 46 4.64 -1.00 -3.82
C MET A 46 3.13 -1.16 -3.86
N CYS A 47 2.44 -0.45 -4.76
CA CYS A 47 1.00 -0.59 -4.87
C CYS A 47 0.57 -2.01 -5.24
N ARG A 48 1.28 -2.65 -6.18
CA ARG A 48 1.05 -4.05 -6.54
C ARG A 48 1.13 -4.96 -5.32
N GLN A 49 2.18 -4.83 -4.50
CA GLN A 49 2.32 -5.61 -3.28
C GLN A 49 1.15 -5.42 -2.30
N LEU A 50 0.62 -4.20 -2.17
CA LEU A 50 -0.53 -3.93 -1.32
C LEU A 50 -1.85 -4.49 -1.88
N VAL A 51 -1.98 -4.59 -3.20
CA VAL A 51 -3.17 -5.19 -3.83
C VAL A 51 -3.10 -6.72 -3.81
N ASP A 52 -1.91 -7.29 -3.95
CA ASP A 52 -1.69 -8.74 -3.94
C ASP A 52 -1.82 -9.34 -2.52
N ASP A 53 -1.52 -8.56 -1.47
CA ASP A 53 -1.74 -8.98 -0.09
C ASP A 53 -3.21 -8.77 0.34
N ALA A 54 -3.89 -9.86 0.70
CA ALA A 54 -5.32 -9.86 1.01
C ALA A 54 -5.71 -8.90 2.14
N LYS A 55 -4.83 -8.71 3.15
CA LYS A 55 -5.13 -7.85 4.30
C LYS A 55 -5.07 -6.38 3.90
N THR A 56 -4.02 -5.97 3.21
CA THR A 56 -3.83 -4.59 2.77
C THR A 56 -4.76 -4.23 1.61
N ASN A 57 -5.06 -5.16 0.71
CA ASN A 57 -6.06 -4.96 -0.34
C ASN A 57 -7.46 -4.68 0.23
N LYS A 58 -7.85 -5.39 1.31
CA LYS A 58 -9.10 -5.09 2.02
C LYS A 58 -9.12 -3.68 2.61
N LEU A 59 -8.00 -3.19 3.14
CA LEU A 59 -7.89 -1.82 3.64
C LEU A 59 -8.02 -0.79 2.51
N LEU A 60 -7.35 -1.02 1.37
CA LEU A 60 -7.44 -0.18 0.19
C LEU A 60 -8.89 -0.12 -0.34
N ALA A 61 -9.55 -1.27 -0.45
CA ALA A 61 -10.94 -1.36 -0.89
C ALA A 61 -11.89 -0.62 0.07
N ASN A 62 -11.74 -0.81 1.38
CA ASN A 62 -12.53 -0.10 2.39
C ASN A 62 -12.32 1.42 2.36
N ALA A 63 -11.14 1.88 1.98
CA ALA A 63 -10.83 3.30 1.80
C ALA A 63 -11.17 3.83 0.39
N ASN A 64 -11.80 3.02 -0.47
CA ASN A 64 -12.12 3.33 -1.86
C ASN A 64 -10.88 3.85 -2.64
N ILE A 65 -9.76 3.14 -2.47
CA ILE A 65 -8.50 3.39 -3.15
C ILE A 65 -8.31 2.35 -4.25
N SER A 66 -8.44 2.78 -5.50
CA SER A 66 -8.09 1.97 -6.68
C SER A 66 -6.56 1.83 -6.81
N TYR A 67 -6.11 0.92 -7.67
CA TYR A 67 -4.68 0.76 -7.98
C TYR A 67 -4.04 2.09 -8.42
N ASP A 68 -4.65 2.80 -9.37
CA ASP A 68 -4.10 4.09 -9.87
C ASP A 68 -4.04 5.15 -8.76
N LYS A 69 -5.07 5.22 -7.91
CA LYS A 69 -5.09 6.12 -6.76
C LYS A 69 -4.02 5.74 -5.74
N CYS A 70 -3.80 4.45 -5.50
CA CYS A 70 -2.75 3.94 -4.64
C CYS A 70 -1.35 4.30 -5.17
N VAL A 71 -1.08 4.14 -6.46
CA VAL A 71 0.18 4.57 -7.11
C VAL A 71 0.39 6.08 -6.97
N ALA A 72 -0.64 6.88 -7.21
CA ALA A 72 -0.57 8.34 -7.06
C ALA A 72 -0.29 8.76 -5.61
N LEU A 73 -0.99 8.17 -4.65
CA LEU A 73 -0.81 8.45 -3.23
C LEU A 73 0.58 8.02 -2.71
N ILE A 74 1.09 6.86 -3.14
CA ILE A 74 2.46 6.45 -2.82
C ILE A 74 3.48 7.44 -3.39
N SER A 75 3.24 7.98 -4.58
CA SER A 75 4.11 9.01 -5.19
C SER A 75 4.13 10.29 -4.36
N VAL A 76 2.98 10.70 -3.79
CA VAL A 76 2.90 11.83 -2.85
C VAL A 76 3.70 11.54 -1.57
N SER A 77 3.54 10.35 -0.98
CA SER A 77 4.34 9.92 0.18
C SER A 77 5.84 9.87 -0.13
N PHE A 78 6.22 9.44 -1.32
CA PHE A 78 7.61 9.49 -1.79
C PHE A 78 8.17 10.91 -1.77
N ASP A 79 7.48 11.90 -2.34
CA ASP A 79 7.99 13.27 -2.40
C ASP A 79 8.17 13.89 -0.99
N LYS A 80 7.27 13.56 -0.05
CA LYS A 80 7.43 13.94 1.37
C LYS A 80 8.65 13.28 2.01
N CYS A 81 8.78 11.96 1.88
CA CYS A 81 9.87 11.20 2.48
C CYS A 81 11.23 11.52 1.85
N LYS A 82 11.28 11.78 0.55
CA LYS A 82 12.46 12.28 -0.15
C LYS A 82 12.94 13.57 0.50
N THR A 83 12.05 14.55 0.68
CA THR A 83 12.40 15.84 1.31
C THR A 83 12.98 15.64 2.71
N LYS A 84 12.45 14.69 3.48
CA LYS A 84 12.96 14.36 4.82
C LYS A 84 14.40 13.84 4.80
N PHE A 85 14.73 12.93 3.89
CA PHE A 85 16.04 12.26 3.89
C PHE A 85 17.07 12.88 2.96
N TYR A 86 16.70 13.80 2.06
CA TYR A 86 17.59 14.28 0.99
C TYR A 86 18.93 14.88 1.48
N SER A 87 18.90 15.53 2.65
CA SER A 87 20.08 16.13 3.28
C SER A 87 20.97 15.10 3.99
N GLU A 88 20.40 13.94 4.37
CA GLU A 88 21.10 12.84 5.04
C GLU A 88 21.68 11.83 4.04
N LEU A 89 21.14 11.80 2.81
CA LEU A 89 21.65 10.92 1.76
C LEU A 89 23.11 11.26 1.41
N PRO A 90 23.99 10.26 1.29
CA PRO A 90 25.33 10.46 0.78
C PRO A 90 25.26 10.99 -0.66
N ALA A 91 26.31 11.67 -1.12
CA ALA A 91 26.37 12.17 -2.49
C ALA A 91 26.15 11.06 -3.53
N ASN A 92 26.67 9.86 -3.24
CA ASN A 92 26.48 8.68 -4.07
C ASN A 92 25.90 7.50 -3.27
N ILE A 93 25.00 6.79 -3.92
CA ILE A 93 24.40 5.55 -3.45
C ILE A 93 25.16 4.40 -4.12
N ASP A 94 25.60 3.44 -3.32
CA ASP A 94 26.36 2.27 -3.75
C ASP A 94 25.79 1.00 -3.13
N ASP A 95 26.32 -0.16 -3.51
CA ASP A 95 25.83 -1.46 -3.02
C ASP A 95 25.89 -1.60 -1.48
N LYS A 96 26.74 -0.81 -0.81
CA LYS A 96 26.90 -0.86 0.65
C LYS A 96 25.77 -0.13 1.35
N ASN A 97 25.25 0.95 0.76
CA ASN A 97 24.27 1.82 1.40
C ASN A 97 22.87 1.80 0.74
N ILE A 98 22.73 1.26 -0.47
CA ILE A 98 21.48 1.24 -1.23
C ILE A 98 20.35 0.51 -0.50
N SER A 99 20.66 -0.62 0.14
CA SER A 99 19.68 -1.39 0.92
C SER A 99 19.19 -0.59 2.14
N THR A 100 20.10 0.05 2.87
CA THR A 100 19.77 0.88 4.02
C THR A 100 18.86 2.04 3.63
N TRP A 101 19.22 2.79 2.58
CA TRP A 101 18.43 3.93 2.14
C TRP A 101 17.12 3.54 1.47
N GLY A 102 17.10 2.45 0.70
CA GLY A 102 15.88 1.87 0.15
C GLY A 102 14.90 1.46 1.26
N ASN A 103 15.39 0.83 2.32
CA ASN A 103 14.57 0.46 3.48
C ASN A 103 14.08 1.69 4.26
N ASN A 104 14.93 2.68 4.51
CA ASN A 104 14.53 3.90 5.21
C ASN A 104 13.44 4.66 4.45
N LEU A 105 13.65 4.83 3.15
CA LEU A 105 12.70 5.52 2.28
C LEU A 105 11.39 4.72 2.16
N GLY A 106 11.48 3.41 1.92
CA GLY A 106 10.30 2.54 1.83
C GLY A 106 9.49 2.48 3.13
N LYS A 107 10.14 2.41 4.28
CA LYS A 107 9.47 2.45 5.59
C LYS A 107 8.75 3.79 5.81
N CYS A 108 9.40 4.90 5.49
CA CYS A 108 8.76 6.21 5.58
C CYS A 108 7.52 6.30 4.69
N ILE A 109 7.64 5.86 3.42
CA ILE A 109 6.52 5.87 2.45
C ILE A 109 5.37 5.03 2.97
N GLY A 110 5.64 3.81 3.45
CA GLY A 110 4.62 2.95 4.05
C GLY A 110 3.92 3.63 5.23
N ILE A 111 4.67 4.16 6.20
CA ILE A 111 4.08 4.82 7.37
C ILE A 111 3.23 6.02 6.96
N ASP A 112 3.71 6.89 6.07
CA ASP A 112 2.94 8.05 5.59
C ASP A 112 1.68 7.60 4.84
N PHE A 113 1.81 6.64 3.92
CA PHE A 113 0.68 6.14 3.15
C PHE A 113 -0.42 5.56 4.06
N PHE A 114 -0.06 4.66 4.97
CA PHE A 114 -1.01 4.05 5.88
C PHE A 114 -1.65 5.07 6.82
N SER A 115 -0.86 5.96 7.42
CA SER A 115 -1.36 6.94 8.40
C SER A 115 -2.33 7.95 7.78
N ASN A 116 -2.10 8.35 6.53
CA ASN A 116 -2.92 9.38 5.88
C ASN A 116 -4.10 8.83 5.09
N ASN A 117 -4.07 7.56 4.68
CA ASN A 117 -5.06 7.01 3.75
C ASN A 117 -5.81 5.78 4.26
N LEU A 118 -5.23 5.03 5.21
CA LEU A 118 -5.75 3.74 5.65
C LEU A 118 -6.00 3.64 7.17
N ALA A 119 -5.48 4.58 7.96
CA ALA A 119 -5.74 4.63 9.38
C ALA A 119 -7.23 4.87 9.60
N VAL A 120 -7.90 3.84 10.12
CA VAL A 120 -9.29 3.93 10.58
C VAL A 120 -9.30 4.89 11.75
N THR A 121 -9.69 6.15 11.54
CA THR A 121 -10.25 6.94 12.63
C THR A 121 -11.46 6.19 13.18
N PRO A 122 -11.58 5.96 14.49
CA PRO A 122 -12.80 5.43 15.08
C PRO A 122 -13.91 6.50 15.03
N GLN A 123 -14.59 6.64 13.89
CA GLN A 123 -15.97 7.15 13.71
C GLN A 123 -16.25 7.24 12.20
N SER A 124 -17.37 6.74 11.66
CA SER A 124 -18.70 6.72 12.24
C SER A 124 -19.39 5.35 12.15
N THR A 125 -19.74 4.82 13.31
CA THR A 125 -21.03 4.16 13.48
C THR A 125 -22.12 5.20 13.21
N SER A 126 -22.88 5.00 12.14
CA SER A 126 -24.24 5.51 12.00
C SER A 126 -25.07 4.37 11.42
N ALA A 127 -26.16 4.09 12.11
CA ALA A 127 -27.01 2.90 12.08
C ALA A 127 -27.54 2.47 10.69
N PRO A 128 -28.04 1.22 10.56
CA PRO A 128 -28.74 0.77 9.37
C PRO A 128 -30.01 1.62 9.18
N THR A 129 -30.10 2.33 8.05
CA THR A 129 -31.39 2.90 7.63
C THR A 129 -32.03 1.88 6.70
N THR A 130 -33.06 1.25 7.25
CA THR A 130 -34.06 0.40 6.63
C THR A 130 -34.53 0.92 5.27
N THR A 131 -34.50 0.02 4.28
CA THR A 131 -35.34 0.02 3.09
C THR A 131 -36.81 0.22 3.48
N PRO A 132 -37.58 1.06 2.78
CA PRO A 132 -38.99 0.83 2.57
C PRO A 132 -39.16 0.29 1.13
N ASP A 133 -39.29 -1.03 1.03
CA ASP A 133 -40.23 -1.59 0.05
C ASP A 133 -41.60 -1.02 0.40
N THR A 134 -42.32 -0.47 -0.58
CA THR A 134 -43.77 -0.61 -0.80
C THR A 134 -44.25 0.41 -1.85
N THR A 135 -44.38 -0.10 -3.08
CA THR A 135 -45.63 -0.14 -3.85
C THR A 135 -46.27 1.15 -4.36
N SER A 136 -46.38 1.20 -5.70
CA SER A 136 -47.30 2.00 -6.52
C SER A 136 -48.73 2.12 -5.98
N PRO A 137 -49.41 3.25 -6.25
CA PRO A 137 -50.86 3.26 -6.38
C PRO A 137 -51.28 3.50 -7.83
N THR A 138 -51.75 2.44 -8.49
CA THR A 138 -52.67 2.53 -9.64
C THR A 138 -54.06 2.83 -9.10
N THR A 139 -54.75 3.83 -9.66
CA THR A 139 -56.07 4.30 -9.20
C THR A 139 -57.19 3.76 -10.11
N LYS A 140 -58.34 3.41 -9.49
CA LYS A 140 -59.68 2.99 -9.99
C LYS A 140 -59.87 1.52 -10.42
N PRO A 141 -61.09 0.93 -10.28
CA PRO A 141 -62.43 1.55 -10.17
C PRO A 141 -63.32 1.08 -8.99
N GLY A 142 -64.36 1.86 -8.68
CA GLY A 142 -65.39 1.57 -7.69
C GLY A 142 -66.45 0.57 -8.19
N GLU A 143 -66.95 -0.22 -7.25
CA GLU A 143 -68.01 -1.22 -7.43
C GLU A 143 -69.29 -0.80 -6.69
N VAL A 144 -70.38 -1.28 -7.28
CA VAL A 144 -71.83 -1.12 -7.09
C VAL A 144 -72.34 -1.27 -5.64
N LYS A 145 -73.28 -0.41 -5.27
CA LYS A 145 -74.54 -0.83 -4.62
C LYS A 145 -75.69 0.01 -5.14
#